data_AF-A0A015II59-F1
#
_entry.id   AF-A0A015II59-F1
#
_cell.length_a   1.000
_cell.length_b   1.000
_cell.length_c   1.000
_cell.angle_alpha   90.00
_cell.angle_beta   90.00
_cell.angle_gamma   90.00
#
_symmetry.space_group_name_H-M   'P 1'
#
loop_
_entity.id
_entity.type
_entity.pdbx_description
1 polymer ?
#
loop_
_entity_poly.entity_id
_entity_poly.type
_entity_poly.pdbx_seq_one_letter_code
_entity_poly.pdbx_strand_id
1 'polypeptide(L)'
;MLGNDDYPADMFDLLLIDLNSKDLHETISKDLKIQYLSDTQQTELKETNGVIFGSNLRVIVSLPVTIKQKTKNVHFILDTGSPKTYICEEVYESFKLQSRTPIYQVFINNKRTVVYLPPINSHFTDVNILGVEYLKSSGTNLSIILTNDYDNISLQFNHERNEDISQLQSTFQVDLDVQGKILGTFLLVTIVSVAIRNRKPGFFLFIATISLSYNIYKICIESYF
;
A
#
# COMPACT_ATOMS: atom_id res chain seq x y z
N MET A 1 -13.02 9.50 -20.64
CA MET A 1 -12.61 8.42 -21.57
C MET A 1 -11.69 7.50 -20.78
N LEU A 2 -12.13 6.28 -20.49
CA LEU A 2 -11.29 5.28 -19.82
C LEU A 2 -10.51 4.57 -20.92
N GLY A 3 -9.23 4.91 -21.05
CA GLY A 3 -8.30 4.17 -21.89
C GLY A 3 -8.02 2.81 -21.24
N ASN A 4 -7.96 1.76 -22.05
CA ASN A 4 -7.37 0.50 -21.63
C ASN A 4 -5.87 0.76 -21.42
N ASP A 5 -5.49 1.10 -20.19
CA ASP A 5 -4.13 1.52 -19.81
C ASP A 5 -3.19 0.32 -19.56
N ASP A 6 -3.32 -0.74 -20.36
CA ASP A 6 -2.39 -1.87 -20.32
C ASP A 6 -1.30 -1.66 -21.39
N TYR A 7 -0.56 -0.57 -21.24
CA TYR A 7 0.66 -0.36 -22.01
C TYR A 7 1.68 -1.43 -21.60
N PRO A 8 2.20 -2.21 -22.55
CA PRO A 8 3.15 -3.25 -22.23
C PRO A 8 4.44 -2.59 -21.70
N ALA A 9 5.03 -3.21 -20.69
CA ALA A 9 6.15 -2.63 -19.94
C ALA A 9 7.41 -2.42 -20.81
N ASP A 10 7.47 -3.01 -22.00
CA ASP A 10 8.48 -2.81 -23.04
C ASP A 10 8.35 -1.48 -23.80
N MET A 11 7.20 -0.78 -23.73
CA MET A 11 7.07 0.58 -24.27
C MET A 11 7.68 1.65 -23.35
N PHE A 12 7.88 1.35 -22.07
CA PHE A 12 8.60 2.20 -21.11
C PHE A 12 10.04 1.72 -21.00
N ASP A 13 10.74 1.76 -22.12
CA ASP A 13 12.12 1.32 -22.18
C ASP A 13 13.04 2.41 -21.61
N LEU A 14 13.20 2.40 -20.28
CA LEU A 14 14.27 3.16 -19.63
C LEU A 14 15.60 2.58 -20.09
N LEU A 15 16.27 3.25 -21.01
CA LEU A 15 17.64 2.90 -21.39
C LEU A 15 18.56 3.14 -20.19
N LEU A 16 18.84 2.10 -19.38
CA LEU A 16 19.70 2.16 -18.20
C LEU A 16 21.13 1.68 -18.52
N ILE A 17 21.85 2.47 -19.32
CA ILE A 17 23.27 2.18 -19.62
C ILE A 17 24.24 2.66 -18.53
N ASP A 18 23.76 3.51 -17.63
CA ASP A 18 24.56 4.31 -16.70
C ASP A 18 24.38 3.93 -15.22
N LEU A 19 23.59 2.90 -14.94
CA LEU A 19 23.28 2.42 -13.60
C LEU A 19 23.15 0.90 -13.60
N ASN A 20 23.73 0.25 -12.60
CA ASN A 20 23.56 -1.18 -12.33
C ASN A 20 23.43 -1.45 -10.82
N SER A 21 23.14 -2.70 -10.43
CA SER A 21 23.02 -3.08 -9.00
C SER A 21 24.25 -2.73 -8.14
N LYS A 22 25.48 -2.82 -8.66
CA LYS A 22 26.69 -2.46 -7.90
C LYS A 22 26.69 -0.99 -7.48
N ASP A 23 26.23 -0.11 -8.36
CA ASP A 23 26.13 1.32 -8.05
C ASP A 23 25.14 1.58 -6.90
N LEU A 24 24.05 0.82 -6.81
CA LEU A 24 23.08 0.89 -5.71
C LEU A 24 23.76 0.55 -4.36
N HIS A 25 24.54 -0.53 -4.33
CA HIS A 25 25.25 -0.97 -3.11
C HIS A 25 26.40 -0.07 -2.69
N GLU A 26 27.11 0.52 -3.65
CA GLU A 26 28.33 1.27 -3.40
C GLU A 26 28.08 2.78 -3.43
N THR A 27 28.19 3.39 -4.61
CA THR A 27 28.23 4.85 -4.78
C THR A 27 26.96 5.53 -4.27
N ILE A 28 25.80 5.02 -4.67
CA ILE A 28 24.50 5.61 -4.29
C ILE A 28 24.25 5.46 -2.80
N SER A 29 24.58 4.30 -2.23
CA SER A 29 24.47 4.09 -0.78
C SER A 29 25.34 5.06 0.02
N LYS A 30 26.54 5.34 -0.49
CA LYS A 30 27.45 6.32 0.12
C LYS A 30 26.89 7.74 0.03
N ASP A 31 26.36 8.14 -1.12
CA ASP A 31 25.85 9.49 -1.35
C ASP A 31 24.56 9.75 -0.57
N LEU A 32 23.64 8.78 -0.52
CA LEU A 32 22.43 8.82 0.32
C LEU A 32 22.73 8.64 1.81
N LYS A 33 23.92 8.14 2.17
CA LYS A 33 24.29 7.73 3.53
C LYS A 33 23.35 6.66 4.11
N ILE A 34 22.78 5.83 3.24
CA ILE A 34 21.87 4.75 3.57
C ILE A 34 22.29 3.53 2.76
N GLN A 35 22.65 2.44 3.44
CA GLN A 35 23.07 1.21 2.77
C GLN A 35 21.88 0.52 2.10
N TYR A 36 22.02 0.19 0.81
CA TYR A 36 21.02 -0.56 0.05
C TYR A 36 20.75 -1.94 0.68
N LEU A 37 19.49 -2.34 0.76
CA LEU A 37 18.98 -3.60 1.35
C LEU A 37 19.33 -3.83 2.83
N SER A 38 19.85 -2.82 3.52
CA SER A 38 20.04 -2.85 4.97
C SER A 38 18.70 -2.97 5.69
N ASP A 39 18.67 -3.76 6.77
CA ASP A 39 17.49 -3.83 7.63
C ASP A 39 17.30 -2.51 8.39
N THR A 40 16.05 -2.09 8.56
CA THR A 40 15.70 -0.87 9.30
C THR A 40 14.45 -1.10 10.14
N GLN A 41 14.33 -0.39 11.26
CA GLN A 41 13.11 -0.33 12.06
C GLN A 41 12.18 0.81 11.61
N GLN A 42 12.68 1.72 10.79
CA GLN A 42 11.92 2.84 10.29
C GLN A 42 11.03 2.37 9.15
N THR A 43 9.72 2.35 9.38
CA THR A 43 8.71 1.97 8.38
C THR A 43 8.18 3.17 7.59
N GLU A 44 8.41 4.38 8.11
CA GLU A 44 7.85 5.62 7.59
C GLU A 44 8.81 6.82 7.74
N LEU A 45 8.86 7.64 6.70
CA LEU A 45 9.60 8.87 6.54
C LEU A 45 8.59 9.99 6.29
N LYS A 46 8.75 11.13 6.99
CA LYS A 46 8.05 12.37 6.64
C LYS A 46 8.65 13.03 5.41
N GLU A 47 9.97 12.90 5.27
CA GLU A 47 10.75 13.45 4.18
C GLU A 47 11.93 12.52 3.89
N THR A 48 12.32 12.41 2.63
CA THR A 48 13.58 11.80 2.21
C THR A 48 14.29 12.68 1.19
N ASN A 49 15.61 12.75 1.27
CA ASN A 49 16.44 13.43 0.30
C ASN A 49 16.83 12.46 -0.82
N GLY A 50 16.89 12.97 -2.05
CA GLY A 50 17.40 12.24 -3.20
C GLY A 50 18.81 12.66 -3.60
N VAL A 51 19.40 11.89 -4.49
CA VAL A 51 20.67 12.19 -5.18
C VAL A 51 20.48 12.12 -6.69
N ILE A 52 21.35 12.82 -7.42
CA ILE A 52 21.46 12.70 -8.88
C ILE A 52 22.61 11.75 -9.18
N PHE A 53 22.38 10.76 -10.04
CA PHE A 53 23.38 9.76 -10.39
C PHE A 53 23.42 9.48 -11.90
N GLY A 54 24.61 9.15 -12.38
CA GLY A 54 24.83 8.70 -13.76
C GLY A 54 24.82 9.83 -14.79
N SER A 55 25.17 9.48 -16.03
CA SER A 55 25.21 10.43 -17.15
C SER A 55 23.83 10.93 -17.56
N ASN A 56 22.77 10.18 -17.22
CA ASN A 56 21.39 10.55 -17.52
C ASN A 56 20.71 11.31 -16.36
N LEU A 57 21.50 11.78 -15.38
CA LEU A 57 21.05 12.63 -14.26
C LEU A 57 19.83 12.04 -13.52
N ARG A 58 19.91 10.75 -13.19
CA ARG A 58 18.79 10.02 -12.59
C ARG A 58 18.59 10.45 -11.15
N VAL A 59 17.35 10.79 -10.82
CA VAL A 59 16.95 11.03 -9.44
C VAL A 59 16.79 9.70 -8.72
N ILE A 60 17.52 9.51 -7.64
CA ILE A 60 17.47 8.30 -6.82
C ILE A 60 17.12 8.66 -5.39
N VAL A 61 16.19 7.90 -4.81
CA VAL A 61 15.72 8.07 -3.43
C VAL A 61 15.76 6.74 -2.68
N SER A 62 16.00 6.79 -1.37
CA SER A 62 15.86 5.61 -0.51
C SER A 62 14.54 5.67 0.27
N LEU A 63 13.76 4.59 0.18
CA LEU A 63 12.51 4.43 0.92
C LEU A 63 12.50 3.10 1.70
N PRO A 64 11.89 3.08 2.89
CA PRO A 64 11.71 1.83 3.63
C PRO A 64 10.63 0.99 2.95
N VAL A 65 10.96 -0.26 2.63
CA VAL A 65 10.04 -1.24 2.04
C VAL A 65 9.81 -2.35 3.03
N THR A 66 8.54 -2.61 3.35
CA THR A 66 8.14 -3.67 4.28
C THR A 66 7.44 -4.82 3.55
N ILE A 67 7.98 -6.02 3.75
CA ILE A 67 7.39 -7.28 3.28
C ILE A 67 7.46 -8.30 4.42
N LYS A 68 6.34 -8.96 4.73
CA LYS A 68 6.23 -9.97 5.80
C LYS A 68 6.87 -9.52 7.13
N GLN A 69 6.56 -8.30 7.57
CA GLN A 69 7.05 -7.67 8.82
C GLN A 69 8.56 -7.39 8.88
N LYS A 70 9.29 -7.55 7.78
CA LYS A 70 10.67 -7.10 7.66
C LYS A 70 10.71 -5.84 6.85
N THR A 71 11.54 -4.89 7.26
CA THR A 71 11.69 -3.61 6.56
C THR A 71 13.15 -3.42 6.15
N LYS A 72 13.35 -3.07 4.89
CA LYS A 72 14.67 -2.78 4.31
C LYS A 72 14.68 -1.43 3.63
N ASN A 73 15.83 -0.77 3.61
CA ASN A 73 16.04 0.42 2.79
C ASN A 73 16.23 0.00 1.33
N VAL A 74 15.37 0.48 0.44
CA VAL A 74 15.43 0.19 -1.00
C VAL A 74 15.62 1.49 -1.76
N HIS A 75 16.64 1.50 -2.62
CA HIS A 75 16.96 2.62 -3.50
C HIS A 75 16.15 2.49 -4.78
N PHE A 76 15.43 3.54 -5.12
CA PHE A 76 14.60 3.62 -6.32
C PHE A 76 15.04 4.75 -7.21
N ILE A 77 15.08 4.48 -8.51
CA ILE A 77 15.02 5.54 -9.53
C ILE A 77 13.62 6.13 -9.48
N LEU A 78 13.52 7.43 -9.26
CA LEU A 78 12.26 8.14 -9.40
C LEU A 78 11.99 8.36 -10.89
N ASP A 79 10.93 7.75 -11.41
CA ASP A 79 10.55 7.89 -12.81
C ASP A 79 9.09 8.33 -12.94
N THR A 80 8.90 9.60 -13.28
CA THR A 80 7.57 10.17 -13.54
C THR A 80 6.98 9.71 -14.87
N GLY A 81 7.79 9.15 -15.78
CA GLY A 81 7.36 8.54 -17.04
C GLY A 81 6.87 7.10 -16.89
N SER A 82 7.22 6.41 -15.80
CA SER A 82 6.73 5.06 -15.52
C SER A 82 5.41 5.09 -14.75
N PRO A 83 4.32 4.51 -15.29
CA PRO A 83 3.06 4.43 -14.56
C PRO A 83 3.17 3.55 -13.32
N LYS A 84 3.95 2.46 -13.38
CA LYS A 84 3.99 1.39 -12.38
C LYS A 84 5.30 1.44 -11.58
N THR A 85 5.25 0.94 -10.35
CA THR A 85 6.43 0.77 -9.48
C THR A 85 6.99 -0.64 -9.61
N TYR A 86 8.31 -0.75 -9.80
CA TYR A 86 9.01 -2.02 -10.01
C TYR A 86 10.06 -2.23 -8.93
N ILE A 87 10.21 -3.49 -8.48
CA ILE A 87 11.31 -3.93 -7.62
C ILE A 87 12.08 -5.05 -8.31
N CYS A 88 13.40 -4.98 -8.30
CA CYS A 88 14.23 -5.99 -8.95
C CYS A 88 14.21 -7.32 -8.18
N GLU A 89 14.75 -8.36 -8.83
CA GLU A 89 14.87 -9.70 -8.25
C GLU A 89 15.67 -9.70 -6.95
N GLU A 90 16.69 -8.86 -6.85
CA GLU A 90 17.53 -8.77 -5.65
C GLU A 90 16.73 -8.33 -4.41
N VAL A 91 15.86 -7.32 -4.55
CA VAL A 91 14.96 -6.92 -3.46
C VAL A 91 14.10 -8.11 -3.05
N TYR A 92 13.49 -8.79 -4.02
CA TYR A 92 12.64 -9.95 -3.78
C TYR A 92 13.35 -11.07 -3.00
N GLU A 93 14.55 -11.44 -3.43
CA GLU A 93 15.38 -12.47 -2.79
C GLU A 93 15.81 -12.08 -1.38
N SER A 94 16.10 -10.79 -1.15
CA SER A 94 16.49 -10.28 0.17
C SER A 94 15.43 -10.51 1.25
N PHE A 95 14.15 -10.61 0.86
CA PHE A 95 13.02 -10.92 1.75
C PHE A 95 12.75 -12.43 1.91
N LYS A 96 13.53 -13.29 1.25
CA LYS A 96 13.40 -14.76 1.29
C LYS A 96 11.99 -15.24 0.93
N LEU A 97 11.40 -14.63 -0.10
CA LEU A 97 10.09 -15.01 -0.58
C LEU A 97 10.16 -16.32 -1.38
N GLN A 98 9.16 -17.20 -1.19
CA GLN A 98 9.19 -18.58 -1.70
C GLN A 98 8.51 -18.76 -3.07
N SER A 99 7.64 -17.83 -3.48
CA SER A 99 6.87 -17.91 -4.72
C SER A 99 7.09 -16.69 -5.60
N ARG A 100 7.66 -16.87 -6.78
CA ARG A 100 7.92 -15.80 -7.73
C ARG A 100 6.64 -15.47 -8.51
N THR A 101 5.84 -14.55 -7.98
CA THR A 101 4.74 -13.93 -8.73
C THR A 101 5.22 -12.66 -9.44
N PRO A 102 4.66 -12.27 -10.58
CA PRO A 102 5.06 -11.03 -11.26
C PRO A 102 4.59 -9.75 -10.52
N ILE A 103 3.66 -9.90 -9.57
CA ILE A 103 3.00 -8.81 -8.86
C ILE A 103 3.02 -9.11 -7.36
N TYR A 104 3.29 -8.09 -6.54
CA TYR A 104 3.30 -8.19 -5.09
C TYR A 104 2.61 -7.01 -4.43
N GLN A 105 1.98 -7.27 -3.30
CA GLN A 105 1.55 -6.23 -2.38
C GLN A 105 2.59 -6.03 -1.29
N VAL A 106 3.12 -4.82 -1.19
CA VAL A 106 4.15 -4.42 -0.23
C VAL A 106 3.73 -3.13 0.47
N PHE A 107 4.49 -2.71 1.47
CA PHE A 107 4.39 -1.35 1.98
C PHE A 107 5.65 -0.58 1.60
N ILE A 108 5.51 0.53 0.89
CA ILE A 108 6.61 1.48 0.64
C ILE A 108 6.30 2.72 1.45
N ASN A 109 7.20 3.08 2.37
CA ASN A 109 6.99 4.19 3.30
C ASN A 109 5.65 4.11 4.06
N ASN A 110 5.34 2.93 4.60
CA ASN A 110 4.08 2.60 5.28
C ASN A 110 2.80 2.78 4.44
N LYS A 111 2.91 3.00 3.13
CA LYS A 111 1.78 3.02 2.20
C LYS A 111 1.69 1.68 1.48
N ARG A 112 0.49 1.09 1.49
CA ARG A 112 0.21 -0.17 0.78
C ARG A 112 0.29 0.07 -0.73
N THR A 113 1.14 -0.68 -1.41
CA THR A 113 1.47 -0.47 -2.83
C THR A 113 1.54 -1.80 -3.56
N VAL A 114 1.05 -1.82 -4.79
CA VAL A 114 1.26 -2.94 -5.72
C VAL A 114 2.53 -2.67 -6.51
N VAL A 115 3.46 -3.63 -6.48
CA VAL A 115 4.74 -3.55 -7.20
C VAL A 115 4.88 -4.72 -8.15
N TYR A 116 5.64 -4.50 -9.21
CA TYR A 116 5.83 -5.45 -10.30
C TYR A 116 7.29 -5.91 -10.35
N LEU A 117 7.53 -7.15 -10.78
CA LEU A 117 8.86 -7.54 -11.25
C LEU A 117 9.11 -6.91 -12.63
N PRO A 118 10.33 -6.43 -12.90
CA PRO A 118 10.72 -6.07 -14.25
C PRO A 118 10.46 -7.21 -15.25
N PRO A 119 10.02 -6.91 -16.47
CA PRO A 119 9.97 -7.89 -17.55
C PRO A 119 11.35 -8.54 -17.74
N ILE A 120 11.39 -9.85 -18.01
CA ILE A 120 12.65 -10.64 -18.08
C ILE A 120 13.67 -10.06 -19.09
N ASN A 121 13.19 -9.39 -20.14
CA ASN A 121 14.03 -8.83 -21.20
C ASN A 121 14.10 -7.29 -21.15
N SER A 122 13.73 -6.64 -20.04
CA SER A 122 13.85 -5.19 -19.92
C SER A 122 15.28 -4.77 -19.56
N HIS A 123 15.65 -3.54 -19.91
CA HIS A 123 16.96 -2.96 -19.56
C HIS A 123 17.08 -2.55 -18.09
N PHE A 124 16.09 -2.85 -17.23
CA PHE A 124 16.04 -2.42 -15.83
C PHE A 124 15.81 -3.57 -14.83
N THR A 125 16.18 -4.78 -15.22
CA THR A 125 15.95 -5.99 -14.40
C THR A 125 16.68 -5.99 -13.06
N ASP A 126 17.75 -5.21 -12.93
CA ASP A 126 18.63 -5.14 -11.76
C ASP A 126 18.44 -3.89 -10.90
N VAL A 127 17.46 -3.04 -11.20
CA VAL A 127 17.17 -1.82 -10.46
C VAL A 127 15.69 -1.68 -10.08
N ASN A 128 15.40 -0.74 -9.18
CA ASN A 128 14.03 -0.46 -8.73
C ASN A 128 13.54 0.86 -9.31
N ILE A 129 12.29 0.88 -9.75
CA ILE A 129 11.64 2.07 -10.34
C ILE A 129 10.49 2.49 -9.45
N LEU A 130 10.50 3.73 -8.99
CA LEU A 130 9.37 4.37 -8.30
C LEU A 130 8.52 5.10 -9.32
N GLY A 131 7.39 4.49 -9.67
CA GLY A 131 6.48 5.02 -10.69
C GLY A 131 5.54 6.10 -10.16
N VAL A 132 4.94 6.84 -11.09
CA VAL A 132 4.06 7.98 -10.78
C VAL A 132 2.76 7.59 -10.06
N GLU A 133 2.26 6.35 -10.24
CA GLU A 133 1.10 5.86 -9.48
C GLU A 133 1.38 5.85 -7.97
N TYR A 134 2.58 5.44 -7.56
CA TYR A 134 2.97 5.48 -6.16
C TYR A 134 3.04 6.93 -5.67
N LEU A 135 3.82 7.78 -6.35
CA LEU A 135 4.03 9.19 -5.97
C LEU A 135 2.71 9.93 -5.76
N LYS A 136 1.72 9.68 -6.64
CA LYS A 136 0.39 10.29 -6.56
C LYS A 136 -0.44 9.72 -5.41
N SER A 137 -0.47 8.40 -5.25
CA SER A 137 -1.29 7.73 -4.23
C SER A 137 -0.73 7.85 -2.81
N SER A 138 0.58 8.08 -2.65
CA SER A 138 1.22 8.34 -1.37
C SER A 138 1.06 9.77 -0.87
N GLY A 139 0.45 10.67 -1.67
CA GLY A 139 0.29 12.08 -1.33
C GLY A 139 1.64 12.81 -1.21
N THR A 140 2.60 12.43 -2.05
CA THR A 140 3.97 12.94 -1.96
C THR A 140 4.13 14.24 -2.74
N ASN A 141 4.81 15.22 -2.15
CA ASN A 141 5.32 16.40 -2.83
C ASN A 141 6.76 16.12 -3.27
N LEU A 142 6.99 16.11 -4.58
CA LEU A 142 8.32 16.02 -5.18
C LEU A 142 8.86 17.43 -5.44
N SER A 143 10.05 17.73 -4.90
CA SER A 143 10.81 18.94 -5.21
C SER A 143 12.15 18.57 -5.82
N ILE A 144 12.45 19.13 -7.00
CA ILE A 144 13.74 19.01 -7.68
C ILE A 144 14.23 20.43 -7.96
N ILE A 145 15.31 20.81 -7.31
CA ILE A 145 15.95 22.13 -7.45
C ILE A 145 17.34 21.87 -8.00
N LEU A 146 17.57 22.32 -9.24
CA LEU A 146 18.86 22.22 -9.93
C LEU A 146 19.42 23.62 -10.12
N THR A 147 20.55 23.90 -9.49
CA THR A 147 21.20 25.22 -9.59
C THR A 147 22.70 25.05 -9.82
N ASN A 148 23.38 26.14 -10.19
CA ASN A 148 24.83 26.10 -10.36
C ASN A 148 25.57 25.87 -9.03
N ASP A 149 24.94 26.21 -7.90
CA ASP A 149 25.59 26.21 -6.58
C ASP A 149 25.29 24.93 -5.78
N TYR A 150 24.09 24.38 -5.94
CA TYR A 150 23.66 23.15 -5.29
C TYR A 150 22.48 22.51 -5.99
N ASP A 151 22.42 21.18 -5.90
CA ASP A 151 21.25 20.40 -6.24
C ASP A 151 20.53 19.97 -4.96
N ASN A 152 19.20 20.07 -4.95
CA ASN A 152 18.37 19.59 -3.85
C ASN A 152 17.18 18.81 -4.40
N ILE A 153 17.07 17.56 -3.94
CA ILE A 153 15.95 16.70 -4.27
C ILE A 153 15.31 16.26 -2.96
N SER A 154 14.00 16.42 -2.85
CA SER A 154 13.25 15.92 -1.71
C SER A 154 11.90 15.32 -2.11
N LEU A 155 11.52 14.28 -1.37
CA LEU A 155 10.17 13.73 -1.34
C LEU A 155 9.59 13.96 0.05
N GLN A 156 8.55 14.79 0.14
CA GLN A 156 7.82 15.03 1.38
C GLN A 156 6.48 14.32 1.33
N PHE A 157 6.18 13.56 2.37
CA PHE A 157 4.95 12.78 2.45
C PHE A 157 3.94 13.53 3.28
N ASN A 158 2.79 13.85 2.68
CA ASN A 158 1.69 14.43 3.42
C ASN A 158 1.11 13.37 4.35
N HIS A 159 1.36 13.52 5.64
CA HIS A 159 0.61 12.81 6.67
C HIS A 159 -0.79 13.41 6.74
N GLU A 160 -1.68 12.94 5.88
CA GLU A 160 -3.10 13.03 6.18
C GLU A 160 -3.32 12.20 7.45
N ARG A 161 -3.58 12.90 8.58
CA ARG A 161 -4.19 12.27 9.75
C ARG A 161 -5.43 11.56 9.22
N ASN A 162 -5.61 10.29 9.59
CA ASN A 162 -6.80 9.47 9.31
C ASN A 162 -8.06 10.06 9.99
N GLU A 163 -8.43 11.31 9.71
CA GLU A 163 -9.70 11.91 10.17
C GLU A 163 -10.82 11.69 9.13
N ASP A 164 -10.48 11.36 7.88
CA ASP A 164 -11.48 11.17 6.82
C ASP A 164 -11.93 9.70 6.60
N ILE A 165 -11.21 8.71 7.13
CA ILE A 165 -11.67 7.31 7.09
C ILE A 165 -12.87 7.10 8.03
N SER A 166 -12.93 7.85 9.14
CA SER A 166 -14.09 7.86 10.05
C SER A 166 -15.36 8.40 9.39
N GLN A 167 -15.25 9.34 8.43
CA GLN A 167 -16.41 9.90 7.74
C GLN A 167 -16.90 9.03 6.58
N LEU A 168 -16.00 8.32 5.90
CA LEU A 168 -16.39 7.35 4.87
C LEU A 168 -16.98 6.06 5.47
N GLN A 169 -16.45 5.60 6.61
CA GLN A 169 -17.02 4.45 7.33
C GLN A 169 -18.38 4.76 7.97
N SER A 170 -18.59 5.96 8.49
CA SER A 170 -19.90 6.36 9.05
C SER A 170 -20.96 6.46 7.96
N THR A 171 -20.62 7.01 6.79
CA THR A 171 -21.57 7.12 5.67
C THR A 171 -21.95 5.75 5.10
N PHE A 172 -21.01 4.79 5.03
CA PHE A 172 -21.28 3.43 4.54
C PHE A 172 -22.00 2.55 5.58
N GLN A 173 -21.75 2.77 6.89
CA GLN A 173 -22.50 2.09 7.96
C GLN A 173 -23.95 2.57 8.04
N VAL A 174 -24.22 3.85 7.80
CA VAL A 174 -25.59 4.39 7.87
C VAL A 174 -26.49 3.76 6.80
N ASP A 175 -25.99 3.53 5.58
CA ASP A 175 -26.80 2.91 4.51
C ASP A 175 -27.00 1.39 4.70
N LEU A 176 -25.99 0.68 5.22
CA LEU A 176 -26.10 -0.74 5.55
C LEU A 176 -26.95 -0.99 6.81
N ASP A 177 -26.96 -0.08 7.79
CA ASP A 177 -27.80 -0.17 9.00
C ASP A 177 -29.27 0.12 8.68
N VAL A 178 -29.56 1.07 7.77
CA VAL A 178 -30.94 1.33 7.33
C VAL A 178 -31.49 0.14 6.52
N GLN A 179 -30.74 -0.42 5.56
CA GLN A 179 -31.19 -1.59 4.82
C GLN A 179 -31.21 -2.87 5.68
N GLY A 180 -30.25 -3.05 6.58
CA GLY A 180 -30.16 -4.18 7.51
C GLY A 180 -31.27 -4.19 8.56
N LYS A 181 -31.66 -3.02 9.09
CA LYS A 181 -32.81 -2.88 10.00
C LYS A 181 -34.15 -3.12 9.31
N ILE A 182 -34.30 -2.68 8.05
CA ILE A 182 -35.51 -2.93 7.28
C ILE A 182 -35.63 -4.43 6.96
N LEU A 183 -34.58 -5.09 6.45
CA LEU A 183 -34.63 -6.53 6.18
C LEU A 183 -34.78 -7.38 7.45
N GLY A 184 -34.10 -7.01 8.53
CA GLY A 184 -34.15 -7.72 9.81
C GLY A 184 -35.51 -7.65 10.50
N THR A 185 -36.20 -6.51 10.42
CA THR A 185 -37.57 -6.36 10.95
C THR A 185 -38.58 -7.16 10.14
N PHE A 186 -38.46 -7.19 8.81
CA PHE A 186 -39.30 -8.07 7.97
C PHE A 186 -39.09 -9.55 8.28
N LEU A 187 -37.84 -9.99 8.50
CA LEU A 187 -37.54 -11.40 8.82
C LEU A 187 -38.11 -11.81 10.18
N LEU A 188 -37.96 -10.95 11.21
CA LEU A 188 -38.51 -11.18 12.54
C LEU A 188 -40.04 -11.23 12.55
N VAL A 189 -40.71 -10.31 11.86
CA VAL A 189 -42.19 -10.32 11.73
C VAL A 189 -42.68 -11.58 11.02
N THR A 190 -41.95 -12.04 10.00
CA THR A 190 -42.30 -13.27 9.27
C THR A 190 -42.13 -14.52 10.13
N ILE A 191 -41.02 -14.62 10.89
CA ILE A 191 -40.76 -15.74 11.81
C ILE A 191 -41.80 -15.75 12.93
N VAL A 192 -42.12 -14.61 13.52
CA VAL A 192 -43.14 -14.48 14.57
C VAL A 192 -44.53 -14.84 14.03
N SER A 193 -44.88 -14.42 12.81
CA SER A 193 -46.16 -14.75 12.18
C SER A 193 -46.29 -16.25 11.87
N VAL A 194 -45.22 -16.90 11.40
CA VAL A 194 -45.19 -18.35 11.16
C VAL A 194 -45.19 -19.14 12.47
N ALA A 195 -44.54 -18.64 13.53
CA ALA A 195 -44.49 -19.27 14.84
C ALA A 195 -45.84 -19.18 15.59
N ILE A 196 -46.52 -18.04 15.53
CA ILE A 196 -47.89 -17.86 16.07
C ILE A 196 -48.87 -18.80 15.36
N ARG A 197 -48.72 -18.99 14.04
CA ARG A 197 -49.54 -19.92 13.26
C ARG A 197 -49.35 -21.39 13.66
N ASN A 198 -48.16 -21.76 14.15
CA ASN A 198 -47.81 -23.16 14.43
C ASN A 198 -47.86 -23.58 15.91
N ARG A 199 -48.38 -22.74 16.83
CA ARG A 199 -48.66 -23.04 18.25
C ARG A 199 -47.58 -23.87 18.99
N LYS A 200 -46.29 -23.55 18.83
CA LYS A 200 -45.19 -24.20 19.57
C LYS A 200 -44.49 -23.21 20.51
N PRO A 201 -44.89 -23.13 21.80
CA PRO A 201 -44.36 -22.12 22.75
C PRO A 201 -42.87 -22.33 23.08
N GLY A 202 -42.31 -23.53 22.93
CA GLY A 202 -40.90 -23.80 23.24
C GLY A 202 -39.88 -23.08 22.35
N PHE A 203 -40.27 -22.70 21.12
CA PHE A 203 -39.38 -21.99 20.20
C PHE A 203 -39.11 -20.54 20.64
N PHE A 204 -40.07 -19.91 21.35
CA PHE A 204 -39.93 -18.54 21.85
C PHE A 204 -38.88 -18.42 22.97
N LEU A 205 -38.78 -19.42 23.84
CA LEU A 205 -37.76 -19.44 24.90
C LEU A 205 -36.34 -19.57 24.31
N PHE A 206 -36.20 -20.30 23.21
CA PHE A 206 -34.91 -20.47 22.54
C PHE A 206 -34.44 -19.19 21.82
N ILE A 207 -35.34 -18.49 21.12
CA ILE A 207 -34.98 -17.21 20.50
C ILE A 207 -34.73 -16.12 21.55
N ALA A 208 -35.54 -16.07 22.62
CA ALA A 208 -35.35 -15.08 23.68
C ALA A 208 -34.00 -15.26 24.40
N THR A 209 -33.57 -16.51 24.64
CA THR A 209 -32.27 -16.79 25.26
C THR A 209 -31.09 -16.42 24.35
N ILE A 210 -31.17 -16.73 23.06
CA ILE A 210 -30.14 -16.29 22.09
C ILE A 210 -30.08 -14.75 22.05
N SER A 211 -31.23 -14.08 21.97
CA SER A 211 -31.29 -12.62 21.90
C SER A 211 -30.77 -11.95 23.18
N LEU A 212 -31.07 -12.52 24.36
CA LEU A 212 -30.54 -12.04 25.63
C LEU A 212 -29.02 -12.26 25.73
N SER A 213 -28.52 -13.42 25.31
CA SER A 213 -27.09 -13.72 25.31
C SER A 213 -26.29 -12.82 24.38
N TYR A 214 -26.85 -12.46 23.21
CA TYR A 214 -26.25 -11.51 22.28
C TYR A 214 -26.17 -10.10 22.86
N ASN A 215 -27.23 -9.64 23.53
CA ASN A 215 -27.24 -8.32 24.17
C ASN A 215 -26.25 -8.24 25.34
N ILE A 216 -26.12 -9.29 26.15
CA ILE A 216 -25.12 -9.34 27.23
C ILE A 216 -23.70 -9.32 26.66
N TYR A 217 -23.43 -10.11 25.62
CA TYR A 217 -22.13 -10.14 24.94
C TYR A 217 -21.74 -8.77 24.38
N LYS A 218 -22.70 -8.07 23.76
CA LYS A 218 -22.48 -6.72 23.22
C LYS A 218 -22.15 -5.71 24.31
N ILE A 219 -22.88 -5.72 25.43
CA ILE A 219 -22.61 -4.84 26.58
C ILE A 219 -21.22 -5.12 27.17
N CYS A 220 -20.81 -6.39 27.24
CA CYS A 220 -19.47 -6.74 27.73
C CYS A 220 -18.34 -6.24 26.83
N ILE A 221 -18.52 -6.19 25.51
CA ILE A 221 -17.49 -5.67 24.59
C ILE A 221 -17.39 -4.14 24.66
N GLU A 222 -18.52 -3.45 24.72
CA GLU A 222 -18.56 -1.97 24.79
C GLU A 222 -18.04 -1.42 26.14
N SER A 223 -17.89 -2.28 27.16
CA SER A 223 -17.34 -1.88 28.48
C SER A 223 -15.81 -2.01 28.57
N TYR A 224 -15.14 -2.56 27.56
CA TYR A 224 -13.70 -2.85 27.55
C TYR A 224 -12.88 -2.03 26.53
N PHE A 225 -13.49 -1.05 25.87
CA PHE A 225 -12.83 -0.10 24.97
C PHE A 225 -13.18 1.34 25.33
#